data_AF-A0A0F4T6G4-F1
#
_entry.id   AF-A0A0F4T6G4-F1
#
_cell.length_a   1.000
_cell.length_b   1.000
_cell.length_c   1.000
_cell.angle_alpha   90.00
_cell.angle_beta   90.00
_cell.angle_gamma   90.00
#
_symmetry.space_group_name_H-M   'P 1'
#
loop_
_entity.id
_entity.type
_entity.pdbx_description
1 polymer ?
#
loop_
_entity_poly.entity_id
_entity_poly.type
_entity_poly.pdbx_seq_one_letter_code
_entity_poly.pdbx_strand_id
1 'polypeptide(L)'
;MARAIFVDSCAFDELFKHRIEPKDIDPAEFQLFVTGEVLKELSDIPERLEEPGKKAFIDRISKSGEIPERGYFGFGSNSYGFGRGILADLSQIEYLESTKDQLGKERPSGNPKNFTDRQLLSHAIVFAVLTNEPTLGNRILMDKAVERGATVIRMRDFNPGTETFLEFLRRHFTTENLV
;
A
#
# COMPACT_ATOMS: atom_id res chain seq x y z
N MET A 1 -2.57 15.38 12.61
CA MET A 1 -3.25 14.09 12.39
C MET A 1 -2.26 13.20 11.68
N ALA A 2 -2.08 11.94 12.11
CA ALA A 2 -1.11 11.05 11.50
C ALA A 2 -1.49 10.75 10.06
N ARG A 3 -0.49 10.72 9.16
CA ARG A 3 -0.66 10.44 7.73
C ARG A 3 -0.75 8.93 7.52
N ALA A 4 -1.83 8.47 6.91
CA ALA A 4 -2.01 7.05 6.62
C ALA A 4 -1.22 6.65 5.37
N ILE A 5 -0.52 5.52 5.46
CA ILE A 5 0.29 4.95 4.38
C ILE A 5 -0.09 3.47 4.22
N PHE A 6 -0.58 3.10 3.04
CA PHE A 6 -0.88 1.72 2.69
C PHE A 6 0.36 1.03 2.12
N VAL A 7 0.78 -0.07 2.73
CA VAL A 7 1.98 -0.81 2.34
C VAL A 7 1.59 -1.89 1.34
N ASP A 8 2.19 -1.83 0.15
CA ASP A 8 2.08 -2.84 -0.89
C ASP A 8 2.91 -4.10 -0.54
N SER A 9 2.53 -5.27 -1.06
CA SER A 9 3.18 -6.55 -0.75
C SER A 9 4.68 -6.53 -1.07
N CYS A 10 5.07 -5.92 -2.18
CA CYS A 10 6.47 -5.83 -2.60
C CYS A 10 7.32 -4.86 -1.77
N ALA A 11 6.71 -3.93 -1.01
CA ALA A 11 7.46 -3.00 -0.16
C ALA A 11 8.02 -3.69 1.09
N PHE A 12 7.43 -4.81 1.51
CA PHE A 12 7.90 -5.59 2.66
C PHE A 12 9.32 -6.12 2.46
N ASP A 13 9.72 -6.39 1.22
CA ASP A 13 11.07 -6.82 0.87
C ASP A 13 12.11 -5.75 1.24
N GLU A 14 11.82 -4.48 0.93
CA GLU A 14 12.70 -3.37 1.25
C GLU A 14 12.66 -3.02 2.74
N LEU A 15 11.49 -3.12 3.40
CA LEU A 15 11.39 -2.97 4.85
C LEU A 15 12.27 -4.01 5.57
N PHE A 16 12.21 -5.28 5.14
CA PHE A 16 13.04 -6.35 5.69
C PHE A 16 14.54 -6.09 5.44
N LYS A 17 14.92 -5.80 4.19
CA LYS A 17 16.30 -5.54 3.78
C LYS A 17 16.93 -4.39 4.55
N HIS A 18 16.18 -3.31 4.78
CA HIS A 18 16.64 -2.13 5.51
C HIS A 18 16.39 -2.19 7.02
N ARG A 19 15.84 -3.31 7.53
CA ARG A 19 15.51 -3.51 8.95
C ARG A 19 14.62 -2.40 9.52
N ILE A 20 13.67 -1.94 8.72
CA ILE A 20 12.68 -0.93 9.13
C ILE A 20 11.54 -1.67 9.83
N GLU A 21 11.29 -1.33 11.09
CA GLU A 21 10.18 -1.88 11.85
C GLU A 21 9.08 -0.86 12.10
N PRO A 22 7.80 -1.28 12.23
CA PRO A 22 6.69 -0.37 12.57
C PRO A 22 6.93 0.44 13.85
N LYS A 23 7.67 -0.12 14.82
CA LYS A 23 8.03 0.55 16.08
C LYS A 23 9.00 1.73 15.88
N ASP A 24 9.70 1.79 14.75
CA ASP A 24 10.65 2.86 14.43
C ASP A 24 9.94 4.08 13.82
N ILE A 25 8.63 3.97 13.58
CA ILE A 25 7.80 5.00 12.96
C ILE A 25 7.06 5.75 14.06
N ASP A 26 7.12 7.09 14.05
CA ASP A 26 6.35 7.92 14.97
C ASP A 26 4.83 7.80 14.66
N PRO A 27 4.03 7.15 15.52
CA PRO A 27 2.60 6.94 15.27
C PRO A 27 1.78 8.23 15.31
N ALA A 28 2.33 9.32 15.85
CA ALA A 28 1.71 10.65 15.81
C ALA A 28 1.84 11.31 14.43
N GLU A 29 2.87 10.93 13.66
CA GLU A 29 3.16 11.48 12.34
C GLU A 29 2.68 10.58 11.20
N PHE A 30 2.91 9.27 11.30
CA PHE A 30 2.60 8.29 10.26
C PHE A 30 1.93 7.04 10.84
N GLN A 31 0.99 6.47 10.08
CA GLN A 31 0.38 5.19 10.40
C GLN A 31 0.42 4.28 9.18
N LEU A 32 1.02 3.10 9.35
CA LEU A 32 1.05 2.08 8.30
C LEU A 32 -0.21 1.22 8.34
N PHE A 33 -0.72 0.88 7.16
CA PHE A 33 -1.86 -0.02 6.97
C PHE A 33 -1.57 -1.00 5.85
N VAL A 34 -2.27 -2.13 5.84
CA VAL A 34 -2.35 -3.04 4.68
C VAL A 34 -3.81 -3.22 4.27
N THR A 35 -4.05 -3.48 2.99
CA THR A 35 -5.35 -3.95 2.52
C THR A 35 -5.46 -5.47 2.68
N GLY A 36 -6.67 -6.02 2.68
CA GLY A 36 -6.87 -7.47 2.76
C GLY A 36 -6.36 -8.21 1.53
N GLU A 37 -6.37 -7.56 0.37
CA GLU A 37 -5.76 -8.07 -0.87
C GLU A 37 -4.25 -8.23 -0.69
N VAL A 38 -3.57 -7.22 -0.14
CA VAL A 38 -2.14 -7.32 0.18
C VAL A 38 -1.90 -8.38 1.24
N LEU A 39 -2.74 -8.47 2.29
CA LEU A 39 -2.60 -9.48 3.33
C LEU A 39 -2.70 -10.91 2.78
N LYS A 40 -3.56 -11.13 1.78
CA LYS A 40 -3.64 -12.41 1.05
C LYS A 40 -2.35 -12.68 0.29
N GLU A 41 -1.84 -11.70 -0.47
CA GLU A 41 -0.57 -11.85 -1.19
C GLU A 41 0.61 -12.17 -0.25
N LEU A 42 0.70 -11.48 0.89
CA LEU A 42 1.73 -11.75 1.91
C LEU A 42 1.63 -13.15 2.52
N SER A 43 0.41 -13.67 2.63
CA SER A 43 0.15 -15.02 3.15
C SER A 43 0.71 -16.11 2.22
N ASP A 44 0.68 -15.85 0.91
CA ASP A 44 1.16 -16.76 -0.14
C ASP A 44 2.68 -16.71 -0.38
N ILE A 45 3.40 -15.76 0.24
CA ILE A 45 4.86 -15.69 0.13
C ILE A 45 5.50 -16.94 0.77
N PRO A 46 6.25 -17.75 0.01
CA PRO A 46 6.92 -18.93 0.55
C PRO A 46 8.14 -18.54 1.38
N GLU A 47 8.49 -19.37 2.37
CA GLU A 47 9.81 -19.30 2.99
C GLU A 47 10.88 -19.63 1.94
N ARG A 48 11.92 -18.82 1.86
CA ARG A 48 13.03 -19.00 0.92
C ARG A 48 14.33 -19.16 1.69
N LEU A 49 15.15 -20.13 1.30
CA LEU A 49 16.43 -20.40 1.96
C LEU A 49 17.42 -19.25 1.77
N GLU A 50 17.30 -18.47 0.70
CA GLU A 50 18.18 -17.34 0.42
C GLU A 50 17.88 -16.08 1.25
N GLU A 51 16.69 -16.00 1.86
CA GLU A 51 16.22 -14.85 2.64
C GLU A 51 15.74 -15.29 4.05
N PRO A 52 16.63 -15.87 4.88
CA PRO A 52 16.23 -16.46 6.15
C PRO A 52 15.57 -15.43 7.07
N GLY A 53 14.36 -15.75 7.54
CA GLY A 53 13.61 -14.91 8.49
C GLY A 53 12.75 -13.82 7.86
N LYS A 54 12.74 -13.67 6.53
CA LYS A 54 11.87 -12.73 5.82
C LYS A 54 10.39 -13.04 6.04
N LYS A 55 10.00 -14.30 5.89
CA LYS A 55 8.60 -14.72 6.11
C LYS A 55 8.20 -14.54 7.57
N ALA A 56 9.07 -14.88 8.52
CA ALA A 56 8.84 -14.64 9.95
C ALA A 56 8.69 -13.13 10.25
N PHE A 57 9.50 -12.29 9.62
CA PHE A 57 9.37 -10.83 9.70
C PHE A 57 8.01 -10.37 9.18
N ILE A 58 7.65 -10.73 7.93
CA ILE A 58 6.39 -10.37 7.30
C ILE A 58 5.20 -10.84 8.13
N ASP A 59 5.18 -12.11 8.55
CA ASP A 59 4.10 -12.69 9.32
C ASP A 59 3.97 -11.99 10.68
N ARG A 60 5.08 -11.64 11.34
CA ARG A 60 5.04 -10.83 12.56
C ARG A 60 4.39 -9.48 12.27
N ILE A 61 4.92 -8.68 11.35
CA ILE A 61 4.44 -7.30 11.20
C ILE A 61 3.04 -7.21 10.60
N SER A 62 2.62 -8.16 9.76
CA SER A 62 1.29 -8.18 9.14
C SER A 62 0.23 -8.94 9.96
N LYS A 63 0.53 -10.13 10.49
CA LYS A 63 -0.47 -10.98 11.18
C LYS A 63 -0.58 -10.70 12.67
N SER A 64 0.47 -10.21 13.33
CA SER A 64 0.39 -9.84 14.76
C SER A 64 -0.30 -8.48 15.00
N GLY A 65 -0.59 -7.74 13.93
CA GLY A 65 -1.30 -6.47 13.99
C GLY A 65 -0.42 -5.23 14.21
N GLU A 66 0.91 -5.36 14.10
CA GLU A 66 1.81 -4.19 14.11
C GLU A 66 1.52 -3.24 12.94
N ILE A 67 1.14 -3.78 11.78
CA ILE A 67 0.55 -3.04 10.66
C ILE A 67 -0.89 -3.51 10.48
N PRO A 68 -1.89 -2.74 10.98
CA PRO A 68 -3.28 -3.17 10.94
C PRO A 68 -3.87 -3.20 9.53
N GLU A 69 -4.77 -4.14 9.30
CA GLU A 69 -5.58 -4.21 8.08
C GLU A 69 -6.64 -3.11 8.07
N ARG A 70 -6.75 -2.38 6.94
CA ARG A 70 -7.84 -1.46 6.62
C ARG A 70 -8.20 -1.57 5.15
N GLY A 71 -9.47 -1.35 4.82
CA GLY A 71 -9.92 -1.28 3.43
C GLY A 71 -11.19 -0.45 3.30
N TYR A 72 -11.83 -0.46 2.12
CA TYR A 72 -13.04 0.32 1.91
C TYR A 72 -14.26 -0.26 2.65
N PHE A 73 -15.10 0.65 3.12
CA PHE A 73 -16.46 0.37 3.57
C PHE A 73 -17.41 0.48 2.37
N GLY A 74 -18.18 -0.57 2.07
CA GLY A 74 -19.21 -0.49 1.02
C GLY A 74 -19.78 -1.85 0.61
N PHE A 75 -21.06 -1.88 0.26
CA PHE A 75 -21.74 -3.05 -0.31
C PHE A 75 -21.32 -3.21 -1.78
N GLY A 76 -20.55 -4.26 -2.13
CA GLY A 76 -20.17 -4.49 -3.53
C GLY A 76 -18.97 -5.40 -3.80
N SER A 77 -18.09 -5.62 -2.82
CA SER A 77 -17.04 -6.65 -2.89
C SER A 77 -16.44 -6.83 -1.50
N ASN A 78 -16.36 -8.06 -0.99
CA ASN A 78 -15.77 -8.46 0.31
C ASN A 78 -15.67 -7.32 1.35
N SER A 79 -16.83 -6.78 1.70
CA SER A 79 -16.98 -5.55 2.46
C SER A 79 -16.44 -5.70 3.88
N TYR A 80 -15.59 -4.77 4.31
CA TYR A 80 -15.20 -4.67 5.72
C TYR A 80 -16.42 -4.27 6.57
N GLY A 81 -16.65 -4.98 7.69
CA GLY A 81 -17.72 -4.68 8.63
C GLY A 81 -17.60 -3.28 9.27
N PHE A 82 -18.70 -2.80 9.87
CA PHE A 82 -18.72 -1.53 10.61
C PHE A 82 -17.55 -1.46 11.62
N GLY A 83 -16.73 -0.41 11.52
CA GLY A 83 -15.59 -0.16 12.42
C GLY A 83 -14.21 -0.50 11.87
N ARG A 84 -14.09 -1.16 10.70
CA ARG A 84 -12.80 -1.45 10.04
C ARG A 84 -12.64 -0.87 8.63
N GLY A 85 -13.73 -0.36 8.06
CA GLY A 85 -13.76 0.22 6.72
C GLY A 85 -13.56 1.74 6.70
N ILE A 86 -12.89 2.23 5.67
CA ILE A 86 -12.77 3.65 5.32
C ILE A 86 -13.86 3.97 4.29
N LEU A 87 -14.59 5.07 4.48
CA LEU A 87 -15.51 5.54 3.45
C LEU A 87 -14.71 5.99 2.23
N ALA A 88 -15.03 5.44 1.06
CA ALA A 88 -14.38 5.85 -0.18
C ALA A 88 -14.76 7.29 -0.54
N ASP A 89 -13.77 8.11 -0.86
CA ASP A 89 -13.99 9.44 -1.43
C ASP A 89 -14.59 9.34 -2.84
N LEU A 90 -15.32 10.37 -3.27
CA LEU A 90 -15.92 10.39 -4.61
C LEU A 90 -14.85 10.20 -5.70
N SER A 91 -13.67 10.81 -5.54
CA SER A 91 -12.55 10.70 -6.49
C SER A 91 -12.02 9.26 -6.59
N GLN A 92 -12.07 8.52 -5.48
CA GLN A 92 -11.69 7.10 -5.43
C GLN A 92 -12.71 6.23 -6.17
N ILE A 93 -14.01 6.50 -6.00
CA ILE A 93 -15.10 5.80 -6.70
C ILE A 93 -15.02 6.06 -8.20
N GLU A 94 -14.86 7.32 -8.61
CA GLU A 94 -14.74 7.70 -10.02
C GLU A 94 -13.48 7.11 -10.67
N TYR A 95 -12.35 7.09 -9.93
CA TYR A 95 -11.14 6.41 -10.39
C TYR A 95 -11.41 4.93 -10.63
N LEU A 96 -12.03 4.23 -9.67
CA LEU A 96 -12.38 2.82 -9.83
C LEU A 96 -13.29 2.64 -11.06
N GLU A 97 -14.41 3.34 -11.17
CA GLU A 97 -15.32 3.19 -12.31
C GLU A 97 -14.64 3.46 -13.66
N SER A 98 -13.85 4.52 -13.77
CA SER A 98 -13.18 4.92 -15.02
C SER A 98 -12.00 4.02 -15.41
N THR A 99 -11.60 3.08 -14.56
CA THR A 99 -10.46 2.17 -14.77
C THR A 99 -10.82 0.69 -14.78
N LYS A 100 -12.11 0.34 -14.67
CA LYS A 100 -12.57 -1.07 -14.62
C LYS A 100 -12.09 -1.91 -15.81
N ASP A 101 -11.98 -1.31 -16.99
CA ASP A 101 -11.56 -1.97 -18.23
C ASP A 101 -10.02 -2.09 -18.36
N GLN A 102 -9.26 -1.65 -17.35
CA GLN A 102 -7.79 -1.71 -17.33
C GLN A 102 -7.26 -2.94 -16.56
N LEU A 103 -8.16 -3.83 -16.15
CA LEU A 103 -7.82 -5.11 -15.55
C LEU A 103 -7.42 -6.12 -16.63
N GLY A 104 -6.39 -6.91 -16.34
CA GLY A 104 -5.98 -8.00 -17.23
C GLY A 104 -6.75 -9.29 -16.96
N LYS A 105 -6.26 -10.40 -17.56
CA LYS A 105 -6.84 -11.73 -17.35
C LYS A 105 -6.82 -12.13 -15.87
N GLU A 106 -7.79 -12.95 -15.49
CA GLU A 106 -7.87 -13.57 -14.16
C GLU A 106 -6.59 -14.37 -13.84
N ARG A 107 -6.07 -14.19 -12.63
CA ARG A 107 -4.92 -14.93 -12.10
C ARG A 107 -5.42 -16.16 -11.32
N PRO A 108 -4.56 -17.17 -11.05
CA PRO A 108 -4.93 -18.33 -10.21
C PRO A 108 -5.47 -17.96 -8.82
N SER A 109 -5.16 -16.76 -8.32
CA SER A 109 -5.70 -16.23 -7.06
C SER A 109 -7.19 -15.83 -7.12
N GLY A 110 -7.85 -15.94 -8.28
CA GLY A 110 -9.24 -15.54 -8.49
C GLY A 110 -9.46 -14.04 -8.71
N ASN A 111 -8.38 -13.24 -8.64
CA ASN A 111 -8.42 -11.80 -8.92
C ASN A 111 -7.86 -11.51 -10.33
N PRO A 112 -8.45 -10.56 -11.07
CA PRO A 112 -7.86 -10.06 -12.32
C PRO A 112 -6.45 -9.50 -12.12
N LYS A 113 -5.61 -9.59 -13.15
CA LYS A 113 -4.32 -8.89 -13.15
C LYS A 113 -4.55 -7.38 -12.95
N ASN A 114 -3.71 -6.76 -12.13
CA ASN A 114 -3.79 -5.35 -11.70
C ASN A 114 -4.96 -5.04 -10.74
N PHE A 115 -5.67 -6.04 -10.22
CA PHE A 115 -6.76 -5.79 -9.27
C PHE A 115 -6.25 -5.16 -7.97
N THR A 116 -5.27 -5.79 -7.30
CA THR A 116 -4.64 -5.27 -6.07
C THR A 116 -4.04 -3.88 -6.32
N ASP A 117 -3.27 -3.73 -7.40
CA ASP A 117 -2.62 -2.48 -7.79
C ASP A 117 -3.63 -1.34 -8.01
N ARG A 118 -4.76 -1.63 -8.67
CA ARG A 118 -5.85 -0.67 -8.87
C ARG A 118 -6.49 -0.27 -7.55
N GLN A 119 -6.68 -1.19 -6.61
CA GLN A 119 -7.21 -0.86 -5.28
C GLN A 119 -6.22 0.02 -4.51
N LEU A 120 -4.93 -0.32 -4.50
CA LEU A 120 -3.89 0.50 -3.87
C LEU A 120 -3.82 1.90 -4.50
N LEU A 121 -3.84 2.01 -5.83
CA LEU A 121 -3.86 3.32 -6.50
C LEU A 121 -5.11 4.15 -6.17
N SER A 122 -6.25 3.50 -5.93
CA SER A 122 -7.43 4.17 -5.40
C SER A 122 -7.17 4.72 -3.98
N HIS A 123 -6.56 3.93 -3.10
CA HIS A 123 -6.16 4.40 -1.76
C HIS A 123 -5.16 5.56 -1.83
N ALA A 124 -4.22 5.52 -2.78
CA ALA A 124 -3.20 6.54 -2.98
C ALA A 124 -3.78 7.94 -3.30
N ILE A 125 -5.02 8.04 -3.79
CA ILE A 125 -5.68 9.33 -4.08
C ILE A 125 -5.89 10.17 -2.80
N VAL A 126 -6.20 9.52 -1.67
CA VAL A 126 -6.52 10.19 -0.40
C VAL A 126 -5.42 9.98 0.65
N PHE A 127 -4.72 8.85 0.56
CA PHE A 127 -3.64 8.45 1.46
C PHE A 127 -2.34 8.29 0.66
N ALA A 128 -1.26 7.85 1.30
CA ALA A 128 -0.09 7.42 0.56
C ALA A 128 -0.11 5.89 0.34
N VAL A 129 0.54 5.44 -0.72
CA VAL A 129 0.91 4.02 -0.90
C VAL A 129 2.41 3.89 -0.92
N LEU A 130 2.95 2.95 -0.15
CA LEU A 130 4.35 2.54 -0.15
C LEU A 130 4.52 1.30 -1.02
N THR A 131 5.31 1.38 -2.08
CA THR A 131 5.56 0.27 -3.02
C THR A 131 7.04 0.20 -3.38
N ASN A 132 7.52 -0.94 -3.86
CA ASN A 132 8.82 -1.04 -4.52
C ASN A 132 8.70 -1.07 -6.05
N GLU A 133 7.48 -1.08 -6.62
CA GLU A 133 7.29 -1.12 -8.06
C GLU A 133 7.69 0.21 -8.74
N PRO A 134 8.26 0.17 -9.97
CA PRO A 134 8.49 1.40 -10.73
C PRO A 134 7.17 2.04 -11.16
N THR A 135 6.19 1.20 -11.48
CA THR A 135 4.85 1.58 -11.90
C THR A 135 3.89 0.59 -11.28
N LEU A 136 3.07 1.05 -10.34
CA LEU A 136 2.08 0.22 -9.66
C LEU A 136 1.00 -0.18 -10.67
N GLY A 137 0.88 -1.48 -10.96
CA GLY A 137 -0.05 -2.01 -11.96
C GLY A 137 0.36 -1.73 -13.40
N ASN A 138 -0.30 -0.76 -14.05
CA ASN A 138 0.05 -0.37 -15.43
C ASN A 138 0.05 1.15 -15.60
N ARG A 139 0.65 1.61 -16.71
CA ARG A 139 0.82 3.04 -16.97
C ARG A 139 -0.49 3.82 -16.94
N ILE A 140 -1.57 3.30 -17.53
CA ILE A 140 -2.87 3.99 -17.58
C ILE A 140 -3.47 4.11 -16.17
N LEU A 141 -3.37 3.06 -15.36
CA LEU A 141 -3.83 3.10 -13.96
C LEU A 141 -3.05 4.15 -13.17
N MET A 142 -1.72 4.10 -13.25
CA MET A 142 -0.84 5.04 -12.54
C MET A 142 -1.09 6.49 -12.97
N ASP A 143 -1.11 6.77 -14.28
CA ASP A 143 -1.30 8.11 -14.83
C ASP A 143 -2.65 8.70 -14.36
N LYS A 144 -3.74 7.94 -14.43
CA LYS A 144 -5.07 8.38 -13.97
C LYS A 144 -5.16 8.60 -12.46
N ALA A 145 -4.40 7.84 -11.66
CA ALA A 145 -4.34 8.04 -10.22
C ALA A 145 -3.56 9.32 -9.89
N VAL A 146 -2.42 9.54 -10.54
CA VAL A 146 -1.60 10.75 -10.37
C VAL A 146 -2.36 12.01 -10.78
N GLU A 147 -3.12 11.98 -11.88
CA GLU A 147 -4.03 13.07 -12.28
C GLU A 147 -5.03 13.46 -11.19
N ARG A 148 -5.35 12.54 -10.27
CA ARG A 148 -6.27 12.72 -9.14
C ARG A 148 -5.55 13.01 -7.83
N GLY A 149 -4.26 13.30 -7.85
CA GLY A 149 -3.47 13.63 -6.66
C GLY A 149 -2.88 12.42 -5.94
N ALA A 150 -2.79 11.25 -6.59
CA ALA A 150 -2.29 10.06 -5.91
C ALA A 150 -0.86 10.20 -5.39
N THR A 151 -0.65 9.88 -4.11
CA THR A 151 0.66 9.88 -3.45
C THR A 151 1.24 8.46 -3.44
N VAL A 152 2.22 8.19 -4.30
CA VAL A 152 2.92 6.90 -4.38
C VAL A 152 4.37 7.07 -3.97
N ILE A 153 4.74 6.47 -2.84
CA ILE A 153 6.07 6.47 -2.25
C ILE A 153 6.80 5.21 -2.70
N ARG A 154 7.92 5.38 -3.41
CA ARG A 154 8.69 4.27 -3.95
C ARG A 154 9.91 3.95 -3.07
N MET A 155 9.95 2.77 -2.47
CA MET A 155 11.03 2.31 -1.59
C MET A 155 12.41 2.26 -2.29
N ARG A 156 12.45 2.02 -3.60
CA ARG A 156 13.69 2.10 -4.39
C ARG A 156 14.38 3.47 -4.35
N ASP A 157 13.65 4.54 -4.02
CA ASP A 157 14.19 5.89 -3.93
C ASP A 157 14.68 6.22 -2.50
N PHE A 158 14.59 5.28 -1.57
CA PHE A 158 15.10 5.39 -0.20
C PHE A 158 16.59 5.03 -0.16
N ASN A 159 17.41 5.91 0.42
CA ASN A 159 18.83 5.65 0.64
C ASN A 159 19.18 5.76 2.13
N PRO A 160 19.39 4.64 2.83
CA PRO A 160 19.72 4.64 4.26
C PRO A 160 21.09 5.26 4.56
N GLY A 161 21.95 5.48 3.56
CA GLY A 161 23.23 6.15 3.73
C GLY A 161 23.13 7.68 3.83
N THR A 162 21.99 8.26 3.43
CA THR A 162 21.79 9.72 3.39
C THR A 162 20.62 10.22 4.22
N GLU A 163 19.61 9.39 4.44
CA GLU A 163 18.40 9.77 5.19
C GLU A 163 17.90 8.59 6.03
N THR A 164 17.25 8.90 7.15
CA THR A 164 16.45 7.95 7.93
C THR A 164 15.14 7.65 7.19
N PHE A 165 14.49 6.52 7.54
CA PHE A 165 13.19 6.19 6.94
C PHE A 165 12.12 7.26 7.23
N LEU A 166 12.17 7.89 8.40
CA LEU A 166 11.25 8.98 8.75
C LEU A 166 11.49 10.24 7.91
N GLU A 167 12.75 10.63 7.67
CA GLU A 167 13.09 11.73 6.76
C GLU A 167 12.63 11.43 5.34
N PHE A 168 12.85 10.19 4.89
CA PHE A 168 12.37 9.71 3.61
C PHE A 168 10.85 9.83 3.47
N LEU A 169 10.07 9.41 4.48
CA LEU A 169 8.62 9.59 4.46
C LEU A 169 8.24 11.07 4.40
N ARG A 170 8.83 11.92 5.25
CA ARG A 170 8.53 13.36 5.33
C ARG A 170 8.68 14.10 4.01
N ARG A 171 9.67 13.72 3.19
CA ARG A 171 9.94 14.38 1.90
C ARG A 171 8.77 14.27 0.92
N HIS A 172 7.91 13.25 1.07
CA HIS A 172 6.76 13.02 0.19
C HIS A 172 5.47 13.74 0.65
N PHE A 173 5.54 14.45 1.77
CA PHE A 173 4.40 15.14 2.35
C PHE A 173 4.72 16.60 2.72
N THR A 174 5.62 17.24 1.98
CA THR A 174 5.88 18.68 2.13
C THR A 174 4.63 19.49 1.79
N THR A 175 4.50 20.64 2.46
CA THR A 175 3.28 21.38 2.83
C THR A 175 2.37 21.91 1.70
N GLU A 176 2.58 21.51 0.44
CA GLU A 176 1.82 22.02 -0.72
C GLU A 176 0.58 21.19 -1.10
N ASN A 177 0.38 20.01 -0.50
CA ASN A 177 -0.79 19.15 -0.76
C ASN A 177 -1.93 19.29 0.28
N LEU A 178 -2.06 20.46 0.90
CA LEU A 178 -3.17 20.78 1.80
C LEU A 178 -4.07 21.84 1.15
N VAL A 179 -5.00 21.39 0.30
CA VAL A 179 -6.20 22.16 -0.08
C VAL A 179 -7.41 21.36 0.30
#